data_AF-A0A2V6E275-F1
#
_entry.id   AF-A0A2V6E275-F1
#
_cell.length_a   1.000
_cell.length_b   1.000
_cell.length_c   1.000
_cell.angle_alpha   90.00
_cell.angle_beta   90.00
_cell.angle_gamma   90.00
#
_symmetry.space_group_name_H-M   'P 1'
#
loop_
_entity.id
_entity.type
_entity.pdbx_description
1 polymer ?
#
loop_
_entity_poly.entity_id
_entity_poly.type
_entity_poly.pdbx_seq_one_letter_code
_entity_poly.pdbx_strand_id
1 'polypeptide(L)'
;MRGAPFALLPVLAVFAGCSGLRLHEQPSLVLDGIPIYGSVEKIPEPTLRAAIVLDRSLLTSPASKIYLIDVVSRAELHVYHTPRNPRWKEYQIYKRVAGEWRVQERVVGGSIRFP
;
A
#
# COMPACT_ATOMS: atom_id res chain seq x y z
N MET A 1 51.19 30.22 40.63
CA MET A 1 51.97 29.11 40.04
C MET A 1 51.01 28.19 39.31
N ARG A 2 51.31 27.86 38.03
CA ARG A 2 50.93 26.65 37.24
C ARG A 2 49.44 26.24 37.25
N GLY A 3 48.75 26.01 36.13
CA GLY A 3 49.11 25.89 34.73
C GLY A 3 48.04 25.06 34.01
N ALA A 4 47.64 25.55 32.84
CA ALA A 4 47.05 24.87 31.68
C ALA A 4 45.62 24.28 31.73
N PRO A 5 44.93 24.29 30.56
CA PRO A 5 43.47 24.28 30.43
C PRO A 5 42.93 22.95 29.88
N PHE A 6 41.73 22.54 30.28
CA PHE A 6 41.04 21.45 29.59
C PHE A 6 39.98 22.00 28.65
N ALA A 7 40.38 21.98 27.38
CA ALA A 7 39.66 21.97 26.13
C ALA A 7 38.12 21.92 26.19
N LEU A 8 37.54 22.92 25.54
CA LEU A 8 36.23 22.89 24.89
C LEU A 8 36.10 21.67 23.96
N LEU A 9 35.01 20.91 24.08
CA LEU A 9 34.46 20.14 22.97
C LEU A 9 32.97 20.48 22.82
N PRO A 10 32.55 21.05 21.69
CA PRO A 10 31.15 21.31 21.40
C PRO A 10 30.48 19.96 21.15
N VAL A 11 29.48 19.62 21.96
CA VAL A 11 28.59 18.49 21.65
C VAL A 11 27.78 18.93 20.43
N LEU A 12 28.29 18.55 19.25
CA LEU A 12 27.62 18.73 17.97
C LEU A 12 26.23 18.11 18.08
N ALA A 13 25.23 18.98 17.97
CA ALA A 13 23.85 18.60 17.66
C ALA A 13 23.84 17.86 16.31
N VAL A 14 23.80 16.53 16.37
CA VAL A 14 23.43 15.69 15.23
C VAL A 14 22.11 15.02 15.59
N PHE A 15 21.02 15.80 15.58
CA PHE A 15 19.74 15.21 15.21
C PHE A 15 19.76 15.11 13.68
N ALA A 16 20.45 14.08 13.21
CA ALA A 16 20.23 13.55 11.88
C ALA A 16 18.71 13.40 11.73
N GLY A 17 18.15 14.09 10.74
CA GLY A 17 16.75 13.94 10.41
C GLY A 17 16.49 12.45 10.26
N CYS A 18 15.64 11.90 11.13
CA CYS A 18 14.98 10.64 10.88
C CYS A 18 14.12 10.85 9.64
N SER A 19 14.72 10.80 8.46
CA SER A 19 14.07 10.40 7.22
C SER A 19 13.78 8.90 7.29
N GLY A 20 13.11 8.48 8.38
CA GLY A 20 12.21 7.37 8.31
C GLY A 20 11.16 7.77 7.30
N LEU A 21 11.27 7.21 6.10
CA LEU A 21 10.26 7.25 5.04
C LEU A 21 8.88 7.30 5.71
N ARG A 22 8.21 8.45 5.64
CA ARG A 22 6.89 8.64 6.23
C ARG A 22 5.94 7.67 5.54
N LEU A 23 5.74 6.50 6.12
CA LEU A 23 4.69 5.54 5.82
C LEU A 23 3.35 6.07 6.36
N HIS A 24 2.99 7.27 5.94
CA HIS A 24 1.65 7.85 6.09
C HIS A 24 1.20 8.29 4.69
N GLU A 25 1.13 7.35 3.76
CA GLU A 25 0.19 7.50 2.64
C GLU A 25 -1.19 7.36 3.28
N GLN A 26 -1.86 8.47 3.55
CA GLN A 26 -3.28 8.45 3.88
C GLN A 26 -4.02 7.84 2.68
N PRO A 27 -4.99 6.94 2.88
CA PRO A 27 -5.74 6.39 1.76
C PRO A 27 -6.44 7.51 0.99
N SER A 28 -6.45 7.41 -0.33
CA SER A 28 -7.17 8.35 -1.21
C SER A 28 -8.69 8.30 -0.98
N LEU A 29 -9.19 7.12 -0.61
CA LEU A 29 -10.59 6.87 -0.26
C LEU A 29 -10.68 5.71 0.72
N VAL A 30 -11.66 5.73 1.62
CA VAL A 30 -12.04 4.54 2.41
C VAL A 30 -13.45 4.15 2.01
N LEU A 31 -13.61 2.93 1.50
CA LEU A 31 -14.87 2.40 1.01
C LEU A 31 -15.19 1.09 1.71
N ASP A 32 -16.34 1.00 2.39
CA ASP A 32 -16.73 -0.19 3.17
C ASP A 32 -15.68 -0.65 4.19
N GLY A 33 -14.98 0.32 4.80
CA GLY A 33 -13.89 0.07 5.75
C GLY A 33 -12.57 -0.40 5.10
N ILE A 34 -12.51 -0.45 3.76
CA ILE A 34 -11.33 -0.84 3.00
C ILE A 34 -10.59 0.41 2.54
N PRO A 35 -9.30 0.58 2.89
CA PRO A 35 -8.50 1.68 2.39
C PRO A 35 -8.15 1.46 0.91
N ILE A 36 -8.39 2.49 0.09
CA ILE A 36 -8.12 2.51 -1.34
C ILE A 36 -7.05 3.56 -1.65
N TYR A 37 -6.04 3.14 -2.40
CA TYR A 37 -4.88 3.94 -2.82
C TYR A 37 -4.82 4.09 -4.34
N GLY A 38 -3.88 4.90 -4.82
CA GLY A 38 -3.63 5.06 -6.24
C GLY A 38 -4.58 6.06 -6.90
N SER A 39 -4.88 5.84 -8.18
CA SER A 39 -5.64 6.77 -9.03
C SER A 39 -7.17 6.64 -8.86
N VAL A 40 -7.67 6.74 -7.62
CA VAL A 40 -9.08 6.55 -7.27
C VAL A 40 -10.01 7.49 -8.05
N GLU A 41 -9.58 8.72 -8.30
CA GLU A 41 -10.33 9.75 -9.04
C GLU A 41 -10.69 9.33 -10.47
N LYS A 42 -10.04 8.30 -11.01
CA LYS A 42 -10.27 7.79 -12.37
C LYS A 42 -11.43 6.80 -12.45
N ILE A 43 -11.97 6.33 -11.31
CA ILE A 43 -13.02 5.32 -11.25
C ILE A 43 -14.15 5.81 -10.32
N PRO A 44 -15.42 5.84 -10.80
CA PRO A 44 -16.55 6.17 -9.93
C PRO A 44 -16.67 5.22 -8.74
N GLU A 45 -17.03 5.73 -7.56
CA GLU A 45 -17.20 4.94 -6.35
C GLU A 45 -18.11 3.70 -6.53
N PRO A 46 -19.28 3.78 -7.23
CA PRO A 46 -20.11 2.59 -7.46
C PRO A 46 -19.39 1.48 -8.24
N THR A 47 -18.48 1.87 -9.15
CA THR A 47 -17.66 0.92 -9.90
C THR A 47 -16.60 0.26 -9.01
N LEU A 48 -16.01 0.99 -8.06
CA LEU A 48 -15.10 0.41 -7.06
C LEU A 48 -15.85 -0.55 -6.11
N ARG A 49 -17.05 -0.18 -5.68
CA ARG A 49 -17.92 -1.00 -4.83
C ARG A 49 -18.30 -2.33 -5.53
N ALA A 50 -18.55 -2.30 -6.83
CA ALA A 50 -18.80 -3.51 -7.62
C ALA A 50 -17.62 -4.50 -7.59
N ALA A 51 -16.38 -4.01 -7.61
CA ALA A 51 -15.20 -4.86 -7.47
C ALA A 51 -15.13 -5.53 -6.09
N ILE A 52 -15.47 -4.80 -5.02
CA ILE A 52 -15.52 -5.33 -3.64
C ILE A 52 -16.60 -6.42 -3.52
N VAL A 53 -17.78 -6.20 -4.10
CA VAL A 53 -18.86 -7.19 -4.10
C VAL A 53 -18.45 -8.46 -4.87
N LEU A 54 -17.79 -8.30 -6.01
CA LEU A 54 -17.26 -9.42 -6.80
C LEU A 54 -16.19 -10.21 -6.02
N ASP A 55 -15.23 -9.53 -5.38
CA ASP A 55 -14.20 -10.19 -4.57
C ASP A 55 -14.83 -11.06 -3.47
N ARG A 56 -15.78 -10.49 -2.73
CA ARG A 56 -16.50 -11.20 -1.66
C ARG A 56 -17.34 -12.37 -2.17
N SER A 57 -17.88 -12.31 -3.39
CA SER A 57 -18.68 -13.41 -3.94
C SER A 57 -17.85 -14.59 -4.45
N LEU A 58 -16.58 -14.36 -4.79
CA LEU A 58 -15.67 -15.39 -5.30
C LEU A 58 -14.95 -16.15 -4.18
N LEU A 59 -14.87 -15.57 -2.98
CA LEU A 59 -14.17 -16.17 -1.86
C LEU A 59 -15.10 -17.11 -1.11
N THR A 60 -14.76 -18.41 -1.11
CA THR A 60 -15.47 -19.46 -0.38
C THR A 60 -15.39 -19.30 1.14
N SER A 61 -14.41 -18.52 1.62
CA SER A 61 -14.31 -18.13 3.03
C SER A 61 -14.75 -16.68 3.22
N PRO A 62 -15.83 -16.43 4.00
CA PRO A 62 -16.26 -15.08 4.36
C PRO A 62 -15.22 -14.33 5.22
N ALA A 63 -14.17 -15.01 5.71
CA ALA A 63 -13.08 -14.43 6.46
C ALA A 63 -11.94 -13.85 5.58
N SER A 64 -12.05 -13.95 4.26
CA SER A 64 -11.02 -13.42 3.34
C SER A 64 -11.08 -11.89 3.33
N LYS A 65 -10.37 -11.28 4.28
CA LYS A 65 -10.31 -9.84 4.48
C LYS A 65 -9.57 -9.16 3.33
N ILE A 66 -10.20 -8.15 2.72
CA ILE A 66 -9.49 -7.19 1.88
C ILE A 66 -8.75 -6.21 2.80
N TYR A 67 -7.42 -6.19 2.73
CA TYR A 67 -6.59 -5.27 3.50
C TYR A 67 -6.49 -3.88 2.87
N LEU A 68 -6.34 -3.84 1.55
CA LEU A 68 -6.35 -2.60 0.76
C LEU A 68 -6.63 -2.91 -0.72
N ILE A 69 -7.00 -1.86 -1.46
CA ILE A 69 -7.10 -1.87 -2.91
C ILE A 69 -6.18 -0.79 -3.47
N ASP A 70 -5.39 -1.13 -4.49
CA ASP A 70 -4.57 -0.16 -5.23
C ASP A 70 -5.16 0.03 -6.64
N VAL A 71 -5.55 1.27 -6.95
CA VAL A 71 -6.12 1.65 -8.25
C VAL A 71 -4.97 2.01 -9.20
N VAL A 72 -4.55 1.02 -10.00
CA VAL A 72 -3.44 1.16 -10.94
C VAL A 72 -3.85 1.96 -12.18
N SER A 73 -5.04 1.70 -12.71
CA SER A 73 -5.57 2.42 -13.88
C SER A 73 -7.10 2.38 -13.88
N ARG A 74 -7.73 3.05 -14.87
CA ARG A 74 -9.19 2.97 -15.09
C ARG A 74 -9.73 1.55 -15.30
N ALA A 75 -8.86 0.61 -15.66
CA ALA A 75 -9.22 -0.75 -16.02
C ALA A 75 -8.48 -1.81 -15.20
N GLU A 76 -7.72 -1.44 -14.17
CA GLU A 76 -6.94 -2.38 -13.38
C GLU A 76 -6.89 -1.99 -11.90
N LEU A 77 -7.22 -2.97 -11.05
CA LEU A 77 -7.12 -2.89 -9.59
C LEU A 77 -6.25 -4.04 -9.08
N HIS A 78 -5.45 -3.76 -8.06
CA HIS A 78 -4.77 -4.79 -7.28
C HIS A 78 -5.44 -4.90 -5.90
N VAL A 79 -6.01 -6.06 -5.60
CA VAL A 79 -6.73 -6.32 -4.35
C VAL A 79 -5.86 -7.18 -3.44
N TYR A 80 -5.57 -6.69 -2.24
CA TYR A 80 -4.64 -7.35 -1.32
C TYR A 80 -5.42 -8.06 -0.21
N HIS A 81 -5.21 -9.38 -0.10
CA HIS A 81 -5.77 -10.21 0.98
C HIS A 81 -4.78 -10.49 2.12
N THR A 82 -3.61 -9.85 2.08
CA THR A 82 -2.60 -9.86 3.14
C THR A 82 -2.22 -8.44 3.53
N PRO A 83 -1.73 -8.20 4.77
CA PRO A 83 -1.12 -6.92 5.12
C PRO A 83 0.02 -6.55 4.15
N ARG A 84 0.22 -5.26 3.88
CA ARG A 84 1.31 -4.77 3.02
C ARG A 84 2.64 -5.23 3.59
N ASN A 85 3.36 -6.07 2.84
CA ASN A 85 4.68 -6.56 3.23
C ASN A 85 5.76 -5.88 2.37
N PRO A 86 6.81 -5.25 2.95
CA PRO A 86 7.86 -4.60 2.17
C PRO A 86 8.79 -5.59 1.45
N ARG A 87 8.78 -6.88 1.82
CA ARG A 87 9.69 -7.91 1.27
C ARG A 87 9.08 -8.70 0.11
N TRP A 88 7.75 -8.75 0.03
CA TRP A 88 7.05 -9.49 -1.01
C TRP A 88 5.67 -8.90 -1.23
N LYS A 89 5.16 -9.03 -2.46
CA LYS A 89 3.83 -8.58 -2.83
C LYS A 89 2.96 -9.79 -3.08
N GLU A 90 1.76 -9.76 -2.49
CA GLU A 90 0.68 -10.67 -2.81
C GLU A 90 -0.61 -9.89 -3.01
N TYR A 91 -1.20 -10.04 -4.20
CA TYR A 91 -2.46 -9.41 -4.56
C TYR A 91 -3.13 -10.14 -5.72
N GLN A 92 -4.43 -9.96 -5.83
CA GLN A 92 -5.24 -10.42 -6.94
C GLN A 92 -5.45 -9.27 -7.93
N ILE A 93 -5.20 -9.51 -9.22
CA ILE A 93 -5.48 -8.53 -10.27
C ILE A 93 -6.93 -8.64 -10.72
N TYR A 94 -7.61 -7.50 -10.72
CA TYR A 94 -8.94 -7.31 -11.30
C TYR A 94 -8.81 -6.40 -12.52
N LYS A 95 -9.29 -6.87 -13.66
CA LYS A 95 -9.34 -6.07 -14.90
C LYS A 95 -10.76 -5.75 -15.30
N ARG A 96 -10.94 -4.56 -15.86
CA ARG A 96 -12.22 -4.13 -16.42
C ARG A 96 -12.30 -4.54 -17.88
N VAL A 97 -13.23 -5.44 -18.20
CA VAL A 97 -13.45 -5.96 -19.56
C VAL A 97 -14.92 -5.74 -19.91
N ALA A 98 -15.18 -5.01 -21.00
CA ALA A 98 -16.52 -4.66 -21.46
C ALA A 98 -17.39 -3.98 -20.37
N GLY A 99 -16.78 -3.13 -19.53
CA GLY A 99 -17.47 -2.39 -18.47
C GLY A 99 -17.53 -3.11 -17.12
N GLU A 100 -17.27 -4.41 -17.09
CA GLU A 100 -17.39 -5.27 -15.90
C GLU A 100 -16.01 -5.66 -15.32
N TRP A 101 -15.94 -5.84 -14.01
CA TRP A 101 -14.74 -6.37 -13.36
C TRP A 101 -14.62 -7.87 -13.55
N ARG A 102 -13.40 -8.34 -13.82
CA ARG A 102 -13.05 -9.75 -13.91
C ARG A 102 -11.77 -10.02 -13.16
N VAL A 103 -11.74 -11.15 -12.45
CA VAL A 103 -10.53 -11.67 -11.82
C VAL A 103 -9.63 -12.25 -12.89
N GLN A 104 -8.37 -11.82 -12.91
CA GLN A 104 -7.38 -12.30 -13.89
C GLN A 104 -6.41 -13.28 -13.23
N GLU A 105 -5.42 -12.77 -12.49
CA GLU A 105 -4.32 -13.55 -11.97
C GLU A 105 -3.95 -13.14 -10.55
N ARG A 106 -3.48 -14.12 -9.76
CA ARG A 106 -2.91 -13.88 -8.45
C ARG A 106 -1.41 -13.67 -8.61
N VAL A 107 -0.92 -12.52 -8.17
CA VAL A 107 0.51 -12.22 -8.12
C VAL A 107 1.03 -12.59 -6.75
N VAL A 108 2.09 -13.40 -6.71
CA VAL A 108 2.89 -13.67 -5.51
C VAL A 108 4.36 -13.53 -5.92
N GLY A 109 5.07 -12.56 -5.35
CA GLY A 109 6.46 -12.33 -5.71
C GLY A 109 7.26 -11.63 -4.63
N GLY A 110 8.49 -12.08 -4.39
CA GLY A 110 9.46 -11.37 -3.55
C GLY A 110 9.96 -10.10 -4.24
N SER A 111 10.31 -9.07 -3.47
CA SER A 111 11.18 -8.03 -4.01
C SER A 111 12.55 -8.67 -4.22
N ILE A 112 12.87 -9.09 -5.44
CA ILE A 112 14.27 -9.32 -5.78
C ILE A 112 14.88 -7.92 -5.82
N ARG A 113 15.39 -7.45 -4.68
CA ARG A 113 16.38 -6.38 -4.68
C ARG A 113 17.60 -7.00 -5.34
N PHE A 114 17.80 -6.70 -6.63
CA PHE A 114 19.14 -6.84 -7.18
C PHE A 114 20.05 -5.86 -6.40
N PRO A 115 21.25 -6.31 -6.00
CA PRO A 115 22.16 -5.57 -5.14
C PRO A 115 22.58 -4.21 -5.73
#